data_AF-B7J8T1-F1
#
_entry.id   AF-B7J8T1-F1
#
_cell.length_a   1.000
_cell.length_b   1.000
_cell.length_c   1.000
_cell.angle_alpha   90.00
_cell.angle_beta   90.00
_cell.angle_gamma   90.00
#
_symmetry.space_group_name_H-M   'P 1'
#
loop_
_entity.id
_entity.type
_entity.pdbx_description
1 polymer ?
#
loop_
_entity_poly.entity_id
_entity_poly.type
_entity_poly.pdbx_seq_one_letter_code
_entity_poly.pdbx_strand_id
1 'polypeptide(L)'
;MKDTLPPKRKKPVRRVYRYRAYLDPSQEPEARAAAMKVMDIYLQSCQTPDVQEARKSVNQDLRYLWTPTRQMVGSWTKGVYRRKSYKAGGEQEKPRFRKRPWRSGVLGGFFLTTPKEIPWEEILERDEKYRAQVKIIEDGPHPVAEMVMPLYSDKDKPRLRFRFILHRPIPKEGLLQRCYLICTPRVVSGKTLGYTWYFGISVRLPDPDLRVVKRTGILTPYWKLEPNGSLLVASLRIVHQNGKTETLTYHLPPGAIRRGRRAYGLSIAGQDNVVYRKFNRWRADFYRKIAVDIFNRVDYLRVKPIQTGVKVPGTNPRHRRYASLSILYQFLRYRAGRIGAALEIVKPDV
;
A
#
# COMPACT_ATOMS: atom_id res chain seq x y z
N MET A 1 9.52 30.56 35.97
CA MET A 1 8.51 29.51 35.68
C MET A 1 8.59 29.20 34.19
N LYS A 2 8.86 27.95 33.81
CA LYS A 2 8.89 27.55 32.39
C LYS A 2 7.46 27.26 31.95
N ASP A 3 6.93 28.10 31.07
CA ASP A 3 5.66 27.88 30.40
C ASP A 3 5.70 26.56 29.63
N THR A 4 5.03 25.55 30.17
CA THR A 4 4.75 24.32 29.46
C THR A 4 3.58 24.60 28.53
N LEU A 5 3.90 24.95 27.27
CA LEU A 5 2.91 24.96 26.20
C LEU A 5 2.14 23.63 26.22
N PRO A 6 0.80 23.65 26.13
CA PRO A 6 0.02 22.42 26.10
C PRO A 6 0.51 21.54 24.94
N PRO A 7 0.62 20.21 25.15
CA PRO A 7 1.09 19.32 24.12
C PRO A 7 0.25 19.51 22.86
N LYS A 8 0.90 19.83 21.73
CA LYS A 8 0.25 19.97 20.42
C LYS A 8 -0.68 18.77 20.23
N ARG A 9 -2.00 19.01 20.19
CA ARG A 9 -3.00 17.96 19.94
C ARG A 9 -2.57 17.18 18.70
N LYS A 10 -2.20 15.91 18.91
CA LYS A 10 -1.76 15.05 17.84
C LYS A 10 -2.93 14.85 16.87
N LYS A 11 -2.73 15.16 15.59
CA LYS A 11 -3.80 15.07 14.60
C LYS A 11 -4.17 13.59 14.42
N PRO A 12 -5.47 13.25 14.39
CA PRO A 12 -5.90 11.88 14.15
C PRO A 12 -5.38 11.40 12.80
N VAL A 13 -4.89 10.17 12.75
CA VAL A 13 -4.31 9.56 11.54
C VAL A 13 -5.29 8.58 10.94
N ARG A 14 -5.48 8.65 9.63
CA ARG A 14 -6.28 7.66 8.89
C ARG A 14 -5.39 6.53 8.41
N ARG A 15 -5.78 5.29 8.68
CA ARG A 15 -5.16 4.08 8.13
C ARG A 15 -6.14 3.33 7.26
N VAL A 16 -5.57 2.69 6.25
CA VAL A 16 -6.28 1.74 5.39
C VAL A 16 -5.75 0.35 5.68
N TYR A 17 -6.62 -0.52 6.19
CA TYR A 17 -6.38 -1.95 6.26
C TYR A 17 -6.87 -2.57 4.95
N ARG A 18 -6.15 -3.58 4.44
CA ARG A 18 -6.52 -4.29 3.22
C ARG A 18 -6.33 -5.78 3.42
N TYR A 19 -7.42 -6.51 3.29
CA TYR A 19 -7.53 -7.95 3.43
C TYR A 19 -7.81 -8.58 2.07
N ARG A 20 -7.27 -9.76 1.82
CA ARG A 20 -7.67 -10.54 0.66
C ARG A 20 -9.08 -11.06 0.90
N ALA A 21 -9.95 -10.90 -0.08
CA ALA A 21 -11.34 -11.33 -0.02
C ALA A 21 -11.62 -12.43 -1.05
N TYR A 22 -12.66 -13.20 -0.77
CA TYR A 22 -13.14 -14.31 -1.58
C TYR A 22 -14.66 -14.16 -1.68
N LEU A 23 -15.17 -14.20 -2.89
CA LEU A 23 -16.60 -14.21 -3.15
C LEU A 23 -17.05 -15.64 -3.37
N ASP A 24 -18.33 -15.89 -3.11
CA ASP A 24 -18.97 -17.11 -3.59
C ASP A 24 -18.86 -17.16 -5.14
N PRO A 25 -18.42 -18.28 -5.73
CA PRO A 25 -18.35 -18.43 -7.18
C PRO A 25 -19.65 -18.10 -7.91
N SER A 26 -20.81 -18.32 -7.29
CA SER A 26 -22.12 -17.97 -7.85
C SER A 26 -22.35 -16.45 -7.94
N GLN A 27 -21.73 -15.67 -7.05
CA GLN A 27 -21.91 -14.22 -6.97
C GLN A 27 -20.78 -13.43 -7.64
N GLU A 28 -19.61 -14.03 -7.82
CA GLU A 28 -18.45 -13.36 -8.42
C GLU A 28 -18.74 -12.76 -9.81
N PRO A 29 -19.42 -13.43 -10.76
CA PRO A 29 -19.65 -12.89 -12.09
C PRO A 29 -20.42 -11.57 -12.07
N GLU A 30 -21.47 -11.49 -11.26
CA GLU A 30 -22.32 -10.31 -11.10
C GLU A 30 -21.56 -9.17 -10.42
N ALA A 31 -20.85 -9.46 -9.33
CA ALA A 31 -20.03 -8.48 -8.62
C ALA A 31 -18.92 -7.92 -9.51
N ARG A 32 -18.27 -8.79 -10.30
CA ARG A 32 -17.26 -8.40 -11.27
C ARG A 32 -17.85 -7.49 -12.34
N ALA A 33 -19.01 -7.84 -12.92
CA ALA A 33 -19.68 -7.03 -13.91
C ALA A 33 -20.02 -5.63 -13.37
N ALA A 34 -20.54 -5.55 -12.14
CA ALA A 34 -20.79 -4.29 -11.46
C ALA A 34 -19.49 -3.48 -11.25
N ALA A 35 -18.41 -4.13 -10.81
CA ALA A 35 -17.12 -3.47 -10.58
C ALA A 35 -16.48 -2.94 -11.87
N MET A 36 -16.62 -3.67 -12.98
CA MET A 36 -16.16 -3.22 -14.31
C MET A 36 -17.02 -2.07 -14.83
N LYS A 37 -18.35 -2.13 -14.70
CA LYS A 37 -19.23 -1.03 -15.09
C LYS A 37 -18.94 0.25 -14.30
N VAL A 38 -18.65 0.15 -13.00
CA VAL A 38 -18.16 1.28 -12.19
C VAL A 38 -16.86 1.87 -12.76
N MET A 39 -15.93 1.00 -13.16
CA MET A 39 -14.65 1.43 -13.73
C MET A 39 -14.85 2.16 -15.08
N ASP A 40 -15.71 1.62 -15.95
CA ASP A 40 -15.93 2.16 -17.30
C ASP A 40 -16.62 3.52 -17.24
N ILE A 41 -17.70 3.64 -16.47
CA ILE A 41 -18.42 4.91 -16.25
C ILE A 41 -17.48 5.96 -15.64
N TYR A 42 -16.58 5.53 -14.75
CA TYR A 42 -15.58 6.43 -14.19
C TYR A 42 -14.52 6.88 -15.21
N LEU A 43 -14.07 5.98 -16.09
CA LEU A 43 -13.12 6.33 -17.14
C LEU A 43 -13.74 7.31 -18.14
N GLN A 44 -15.03 7.14 -18.44
CA GLN A 44 -15.81 8.06 -19.26
C GLN A 44 -15.97 9.43 -18.57
N SER A 45 -16.39 9.46 -17.30
CA SER A 45 -16.58 10.72 -16.56
C SER A 45 -15.29 11.51 -16.33
N CYS A 46 -14.13 10.83 -16.31
CA CYS A 46 -12.84 11.49 -16.28
C CYS A 46 -12.52 12.26 -17.57
N GLN A 47 -13.21 12.00 -18.67
CA GLN A 47 -13.05 12.71 -19.94
C GLN A 47 -13.92 13.97 -19.99
N THR A 48 -14.98 14.05 -19.19
CA THR A 48 -15.85 15.23 -19.07
C THR A 48 -15.11 16.40 -18.44
N PRO A 49 -15.04 17.57 -19.12
CA PRO A 49 -14.39 18.76 -18.59
C PRO A 49 -15.10 19.37 -17.38
N ASP A 50 -16.42 19.34 -17.24
CA ASP A 50 -17.09 19.86 -16.04
C ASP A 50 -17.18 18.80 -14.93
N VAL A 51 -16.72 19.15 -13.72
CA VAL A 51 -16.80 18.29 -12.53
C VAL A 51 -18.24 18.01 -12.10
N GLN A 52 -19.12 19.00 -12.18
CA GLN A 52 -20.52 18.85 -11.77
C GLN A 52 -21.26 17.96 -12.75
N GLU A 53 -21.03 18.17 -14.05
CA GLU A 53 -21.57 17.33 -15.12
C GLU A 53 -21.06 15.88 -15.00
N ALA A 54 -19.74 15.68 -14.84
CA ALA A 54 -19.15 14.37 -14.61
C ALA A 54 -19.76 13.66 -13.40
N ARG A 55 -20.02 14.41 -12.31
CA ARG A 55 -20.66 13.88 -11.11
C ARG A 55 -22.13 13.51 -11.35
N LYS A 56 -22.87 14.32 -12.12
CA LYS A 56 -24.26 14.07 -12.48
C LYS A 56 -24.38 12.78 -13.32
N SER A 57 -23.56 12.63 -14.35
CA SER A 57 -23.49 11.40 -15.16
C SER A 57 -23.18 10.17 -14.31
N VAL A 58 -22.11 10.20 -13.50
CA VAL A 58 -21.77 9.07 -12.61
C VAL A 58 -22.94 8.66 -11.72
N ASN A 59 -23.64 9.63 -11.13
CA ASN A 59 -24.79 9.34 -10.25
C ASN A 59 -25.99 8.75 -11.00
N GLN A 60 -26.22 9.22 -12.23
CA GLN A 60 -27.28 8.73 -13.11
C GLN A 60 -26.98 7.32 -13.62
N ASP A 61 -25.78 7.10 -14.14
CA ASP A 61 -25.37 5.85 -14.77
C ASP A 61 -25.20 4.72 -13.75
N LEU A 62 -24.84 5.05 -12.50
CA LEU A 62 -24.69 4.09 -11.41
C LEU A 62 -25.90 4.05 -10.46
N ARG A 63 -27.03 4.68 -10.80
CA ARG A 63 -28.21 4.80 -9.90
C ARG A 63 -28.74 3.47 -9.36
N TYR A 64 -28.60 2.42 -10.17
CA TYR A 64 -29.03 1.06 -9.86
C TYR A 64 -28.12 0.37 -8.83
N LEU A 65 -26.89 0.86 -8.64
CA LEU A 65 -25.99 0.40 -7.59
C LEU A 65 -26.29 1.09 -6.27
N TRP A 66 -26.07 0.36 -5.18
CA TRP A 66 -26.30 0.83 -3.84
C TRP A 66 -25.56 2.16 -3.56
N THR A 67 -26.25 3.11 -2.93
CA THR A 67 -25.84 4.52 -2.72
C THR A 67 -24.38 4.73 -2.30
N PRO A 68 -23.84 3.96 -1.36
CA PRO A 68 -22.48 4.16 -0.89
C PRO A 68 -21.39 3.65 -1.84
N THR A 69 -21.71 2.71 -2.75
CA THR A 69 -20.88 2.42 -3.93
C THR A 69 -20.76 3.66 -4.81
N ARG A 70 -21.86 4.42 -5.01
CA ARG A 70 -21.87 5.65 -5.81
C ARG A 70 -21.04 6.79 -5.20
N GLN A 71 -21.08 6.99 -3.88
CA GLN A 71 -20.37 8.09 -3.20
C GLN A 71 -18.83 8.02 -3.33
N MET A 72 -18.26 6.82 -3.43
CA MET A 72 -16.82 6.64 -3.61
C MET A 72 -16.36 7.05 -5.01
N VAL A 73 -17.16 6.76 -6.04
CA VAL A 73 -16.86 7.16 -7.43
C VAL A 73 -16.85 8.68 -7.55
N GLY A 74 -17.79 9.38 -6.90
CA GLY A 74 -17.76 10.85 -6.81
C GLY A 74 -16.52 11.40 -6.11
N SER A 75 -16.07 10.76 -5.02
CA SER A 75 -14.83 11.14 -4.31
C SER A 75 -13.57 10.90 -5.16
N TRP A 76 -13.56 9.85 -5.98
CA TRP A 76 -12.47 9.52 -6.91
C TRP A 76 -12.42 10.48 -8.10
N THR A 77 -13.59 10.87 -8.61
CA THR A 77 -13.71 11.88 -9.67
C THR A 77 -13.11 13.18 -9.18
N LYS A 78 -13.47 13.64 -7.96
CA LYS A 78 -12.81 14.79 -7.31
C LYS A 78 -11.30 14.60 -7.17
N GLY A 79 -10.83 13.44 -6.73
CA GLY A 79 -9.40 13.18 -6.50
C GLY A 79 -8.53 13.19 -7.77
N VAL A 80 -9.03 12.69 -8.89
CA VAL A 80 -8.31 12.69 -10.18
C VAL A 80 -8.50 14.00 -10.92
N TYR A 81 -9.66 14.62 -10.81
CA TYR A 81 -9.88 15.96 -11.34
C TYR A 81 -8.97 16.97 -10.65
N ARG A 82 -8.84 16.92 -9.31
CA ARG A 82 -7.85 17.73 -8.57
C ARG A 82 -6.43 17.54 -9.11
N ARG A 83 -6.03 16.31 -9.48
CA ARG A 83 -4.72 16.03 -10.11
C ARG A 83 -4.62 16.55 -11.54
N LYS A 84 -5.72 16.71 -12.27
CA LYS A 84 -5.76 17.34 -13.60
C LYS A 84 -5.74 18.86 -13.50
N SER A 85 -6.51 19.47 -12.59
CA SER A 85 -6.53 20.92 -12.40
C SER A 85 -5.25 21.46 -11.74
N TYR A 86 -4.59 20.70 -10.85
CA TYR A 86 -3.22 21.03 -10.40
C TYR A 86 -2.18 21.07 -11.55
N LYS A 87 -2.47 20.46 -12.71
CA LYS A 87 -1.59 20.51 -13.90
C LYS A 87 -1.87 21.69 -14.83
N ALA A 88 -2.98 22.41 -14.64
CA ALA A 88 -3.33 23.55 -15.48
C ALA A 88 -2.63 24.86 -15.03
N GLY A 89 -2.08 24.90 -13.81
CA GLY A 89 -1.46 26.10 -13.22
C GLY A 89 0.08 26.13 -13.26
N GLY A 90 0.74 25.30 -14.06
CA GLY A 90 2.20 25.33 -14.18
C GLY A 90 2.72 24.21 -15.09
N GLU A 91 3.52 24.59 -16.08
CA GLU A 91 4.15 23.69 -17.04
C GLU A 91 4.91 22.56 -16.33
N GLN A 92 4.46 21.32 -16.52
CA GLN A 92 5.33 20.15 -16.53
C GLN A 92 4.59 18.93 -17.06
N GLU A 93 5.14 18.38 -18.15
CA GLU A 93 4.83 17.12 -18.81
C GLU A 93 3.36 16.70 -18.82
N LYS A 94 2.76 16.74 -20.03
CA LYS A 94 1.58 15.94 -20.39
C LYS A 94 1.77 14.58 -19.70
N PRO A 95 0.90 14.17 -18.77
CA PRO A 95 0.98 12.81 -18.29
C PRO A 95 0.84 11.98 -19.56
N ARG A 96 1.90 11.29 -19.96
CA ARG A 96 1.75 10.07 -20.73
C ARG A 96 0.86 9.22 -19.84
N PHE A 97 -0.45 9.36 -19.98
CA PHE A 97 -1.42 8.35 -19.65
C PHE A 97 -0.97 7.20 -20.53
N ARG A 98 0.04 6.45 -20.05
CA ARG A 98 0.28 5.12 -20.57
C ARG A 98 -1.10 4.50 -20.53
N LYS A 99 -1.61 4.07 -21.70
CA LYS A 99 -2.83 3.29 -21.89
C LYS A 99 -2.70 2.03 -21.07
N ARG A 100 -2.87 2.18 -19.78
CA ARG A 100 -2.60 1.20 -18.77
C ARG A 100 -3.97 1.08 -18.09
N PRO A 101 -4.80 0.07 -18.46
CA PRO A 101 -6.12 -0.18 -17.86
C PRO A 101 -6.01 -0.72 -16.41
N TRP A 102 -5.01 -0.28 -15.64
CA TRP A 102 -4.66 -0.84 -14.32
C TRP A 102 -5.42 -0.14 -13.20
N ARG A 103 -6.74 -0.02 -13.33
CA ARG A 103 -7.55 0.53 -12.24
C ARG A 103 -8.48 -0.55 -11.71
N SER A 104 -8.42 -0.77 -10.41
CA SER A 104 -9.30 -1.70 -9.72
C SER A 104 -10.73 -1.15 -9.76
N GLY A 105 -11.72 -2.00 -10.04
CA GLY A 105 -13.13 -1.67 -9.80
C GLY A 105 -13.40 -1.68 -8.30
N VAL A 106 -14.10 -0.67 -7.77
CA VAL A 106 -14.35 -0.55 -6.33
C VAL A 106 -15.84 -0.52 -6.07
N LEU A 107 -16.30 -1.51 -5.34
CA LEU A 107 -17.65 -1.61 -4.79
C LEU A 107 -17.57 -1.10 -3.33
N GLY A 108 -18.44 -0.16 -2.95
CA GLY A 108 -18.41 0.44 -1.61
C GLY A 108 -19.07 -0.47 -0.59
N GLY A 109 -18.61 -0.47 0.67
CA GLY A 109 -19.23 -1.16 1.80
C GLY A 109 -19.91 -0.18 2.76
N PHE A 110 -20.05 -0.54 4.04
CA PHE A 110 -20.63 0.32 5.08
C PHE A 110 -20.01 1.73 5.14
N PHE A 111 -20.86 2.75 5.26
CA PHE A 111 -20.45 4.13 5.55
C PHE A 111 -21.16 4.56 6.81
N LEU A 112 -20.35 4.95 7.79
CA LEU A 112 -20.84 5.78 8.87
C LEU A 112 -20.96 7.19 8.30
N THR A 113 -22.11 7.44 7.65
CA THR A 113 -22.46 8.76 7.09
C THR A 113 -22.75 9.78 8.18
N THR A 114 -23.04 9.32 9.40
CA THR A 114 -23.11 10.12 10.62
C THR A 114 -21.72 10.28 11.24
N PRO A 115 -21.42 11.41 11.91
CA PRO A 115 -20.13 11.65 12.59
C PRO A 115 -19.84 10.69 13.75
N LYS A 116 -20.74 9.75 14.05
CA LYS A 116 -20.52 8.65 14.98
C LYS A 116 -19.65 7.62 14.28
N GLU A 117 -18.35 7.86 14.27
CA GLU A 117 -17.39 6.81 13.98
C GLU A 117 -17.48 5.78 15.11
N ILE A 118 -17.40 4.49 14.78
CA ILE A 118 -17.74 3.40 15.70
C ILE A 118 -16.53 2.46 15.82
N PRO A 119 -16.23 1.92 17.01
CA PRO A 119 -15.25 0.84 17.20
C PRO A 119 -15.57 -0.38 16.33
N TRP A 120 -14.54 -1.20 16.02
CA TRP A 120 -14.70 -2.40 15.19
C TRP A 120 -15.56 -3.47 15.86
N GLU A 121 -15.39 -3.64 17.16
CA GLU A 121 -16.12 -4.60 17.98
C GLU A 121 -17.63 -4.33 17.90
N GLU A 122 -18.04 -3.07 18.03
CA GLU A 122 -19.45 -2.67 17.88
C GLU A 122 -20.01 -2.91 16.48
N ILE A 123 -19.19 -2.94 15.42
CA ILE A 123 -19.69 -3.28 14.07
C ILE A 123 -19.98 -4.79 13.96
N LEU A 124 -19.21 -5.64 14.64
CA LEU A 124 -19.45 -7.08 14.64
C LEU A 124 -20.77 -7.44 15.35
N GLU A 125 -21.18 -6.61 16.30
CA GLU A 125 -22.39 -6.82 17.12
C GLU A 125 -23.63 -6.12 16.54
N ARG A 126 -23.47 -5.14 15.66
CA ARG A 126 -24.58 -4.38 15.08
C ARG A 126 -25.21 -5.09 13.88
N ASP A 127 -26.51 -5.36 13.99
CA ASP A 127 -27.34 -5.69 12.84
C ASP A 127 -27.95 -4.41 12.23
N GLU A 128 -27.21 -3.75 11.34
CA GLU A 128 -27.83 -2.77 10.47
C GLU A 128 -28.56 -3.47 9.32
N LYS A 129 -29.82 -3.83 9.58
CA LYS A 129 -30.81 -4.52 8.72
C LYS A 129 -30.78 -4.12 7.23
N TYR A 130 -30.26 -2.95 6.87
CA TYR A 130 -30.22 -2.42 5.49
C TYR A 130 -28.84 -2.06 4.92
N ARG A 131 -27.71 -2.28 5.63
CA ARG A 131 -26.41 -1.68 5.22
C ARG A 131 -25.30 -2.68 4.94
N ALA A 132 -24.72 -3.27 5.97
CA ALA A 132 -23.77 -4.35 5.83
C ALA A 132 -23.63 -5.04 7.17
N GLN A 133 -23.51 -6.36 7.17
CA GLN A 133 -23.27 -7.16 8.35
C GLN A 133 -21.87 -7.77 8.23
N VAL A 134 -21.10 -7.76 9.32
CA VAL A 134 -19.83 -8.47 9.40
C VAL A 134 -19.92 -9.46 10.53
N LYS A 135 -19.59 -10.73 10.28
CA LYS A 135 -19.58 -11.79 11.28
C LYS A 135 -18.26 -12.54 11.22
N ILE A 136 -17.69 -12.85 12.38
CA ILE A 136 -16.59 -13.82 12.47
C ILE A 136 -17.19 -15.21 12.33
N ILE A 137 -16.75 -15.96 11.32
CA ILE A 137 -17.24 -17.31 11.03
C ILE A 137 -16.26 -18.40 11.47
N GLU A 138 -14.98 -18.04 11.62
CA GLU A 138 -13.93 -18.92 12.12
C GLU A 138 -12.98 -18.10 13.00
N ASP A 139 -12.81 -18.52 14.25
CA ASP A 139 -11.93 -17.86 15.22
C ASP A 139 -10.52 -18.48 15.18
N GLY A 140 -9.51 -17.71 15.61
CA GLY A 140 -8.12 -18.15 15.63
C GLY A 140 -7.11 -17.02 15.47
N PRO A 141 -5.82 -17.33 15.24
CA PRO A 141 -4.77 -16.31 15.09
C PRO A 141 -4.98 -15.40 13.86
N HIS A 142 -5.73 -15.88 12.87
CA HIS A 142 -6.14 -15.15 11.67
C HIS A 142 -7.63 -15.36 11.40
N PRO A 143 -8.52 -14.68 12.14
CA PRO A 143 -9.94 -14.92 12.05
C PRO A 143 -10.47 -14.75 10.63
N VAL A 144 -11.39 -15.62 10.23
CA VAL A 144 -12.12 -15.49 8.97
C VAL A 144 -13.41 -14.75 9.27
N ALA A 145 -13.58 -13.61 8.60
CA ALA A 145 -14.79 -12.82 8.68
C ALA A 145 -15.57 -12.90 7.37
N GLU A 146 -16.89 -12.95 7.47
CA GLU A 146 -17.82 -12.84 6.37
C GLU A 146 -18.49 -11.47 6.42
N MET A 147 -18.58 -10.80 5.27
CA MET A 147 -19.34 -9.58 5.12
C MET A 147 -20.47 -9.78 4.11
N VAL A 148 -21.66 -9.35 4.50
CA VAL A 148 -22.87 -9.35 3.67
C VAL A 148 -23.29 -7.92 3.42
N MET A 149 -23.43 -7.52 2.15
CA MET A 149 -23.77 -6.15 1.77
C MET A 149 -24.63 -6.08 0.49
N PRO A 150 -25.50 -5.07 0.33
CA PRO A 150 -26.23 -4.86 -0.91
C PRO A 150 -25.28 -4.35 -2.00
N LEU A 151 -25.40 -4.94 -3.19
CA LEU A 151 -24.71 -4.45 -4.39
C LEU A 151 -25.59 -3.43 -5.14
N TYR A 152 -26.90 -3.67 -5.15
CA TYR A 152 -27.90 -2.90 -5.88
C TYR A 152 -28.75 -2.04 -4.94
N SER A 153 -29.32 -0.96 -5.49
CA SER A 153 -30.34 -0.16 -4.79
C SER A 153 -31.66 -0.91 -4.63
N ASP A 154 -31.91 -1.87 -5.52
CA ASP A 154 -33.05 -2.78 -5.47
C ASP A 154 -32.90 -3.77 -4.29
N LYS A 155 -33.92 -3.83 -3.44
CA LYS A 155 -33.92 -4.64 -2.21
C LYS A 155 -34.18 -6.13 -2.47
N ASP A 156 -34.81 -6.44 -3.61
CA ASP A 156 -35.19 -7.81 -3.96
C ASP A 156 -34.00 -8.56 -4.58
N LYS A 157 -32.94 -7.85 -4.94
CA LYS A 157 -31.70 -8.45 -5.42
C LYS A 157 -30.88 -9.09 -4.30
N PRO A 158 -30.19 -10.21 -4.60
CA PRO A 158 -29.39 -10.91 -3.61
C PRO A 158 -28.28 -10.00 -3.07
N ARG A 159 -28.04 -10.13 -1.76
CA ARG A 159 -26.91 -9.46 -1.11
C ARG A 159 -25.61 -10.17 -1.47
N LEU A 160 -24.59 -9.37 -1.72
CA LEU A 160 -23.23 -9.84 -1.95
C LEU A 160 -22.64 -10.35 -0.64
N ARG A 161 -22.16 -11.59 -0.64
CA ARG A 161 -21.46 -12.21 0.49
C ARG A 161 -20.01 -12.45 0.10
N PHE A 162 -19.08 -12.01 0.93
CA PHE A 162 -17.67 -12.32 0.73
C PHE A 162 -16.98 -12.56 2.05
N ARG A 163 -15.97 -13.43 2.01
CA ARG A 163 -15.14 -13.79 3.15
C ARG A 163 -13.77 -13.16 3.03
N PHE A 164 -13.14 -12.85 4.14
CA PHE A 164 -11.78 -12.31 4.17
C PHE A 164 -11.05 -12.74 5.45
N ILE A 165 -9.73 -12.85 5.34
CA ILE A 165 -8.87 -13.24 6.45
C ILE A 165 -8.33 -11.98 7.14
N LEU A 166 -8.67 -11.81 8.42
CA LEU A 166 -8.19 -10.73 9.29
C LEU A 166 -6.74 -10.99 9.75
N HIS A 167 -5.81 -11.13 8.80
CA HIS A 167 -4.38 -11.35 9.08
C HIS A 167 -3.69 -10.18 9.82
N ARG A 168 -4.39 -9.07 10.03
CA ARG A 168 -3.98 -7.92 10.84
C ARG A 168 -5.19 -7.41 11.62
N PRO A 169 -5.15 -7.44 12.97
CA PRO A 169 -6.25 -6.90 13.75
C PRO A 169 -6.35 -5.38 13.58
N ILE A 170 -7.58 -4.89 13.58
CA ILE A 170 -7.86 -3.45 13.70
C ILE A 170 -7.72 -3.09 15.18
N PRO A 171 -7.03 -1.99 15.54
CA PRO A 171 -6.95 -1.53 16.93
C PRO A 171 -8.34 -1.30 17.51
N LYS A 172 -8.55 -1.64 18.78
CA LYS A 172 -9.84 -1.50 19.47
C LYS A 172 -10.30 -0.04 19.52
N GLU A 173 -9.34 0.87 19.62
CA GLU A 173 -9.55 2.32 19.65
C GLU A 173 -9.71 2.90 18.23
N GLY A 174 -9.62 2.05 17.20
CA GLY A 174 -9.77 2.41 15.81
C GLY A 174 -11.22 2.71 15.47
N LEU A 175 -11.47 3.95 15.08
CA LEU A 175 -12.79 4.42 14.70
C LEU A 175 -13.02 4.19 13.21
N LEU A 176 -13.96 3.32 12.87
CA LEU A 176 -14.23 2.97 11.48
C LEU A 176 -14.89 4.12 10.75
N GLN A 177 -14.43 4.35 9.53
CA GLN A 177 -14.94 5.42 8.70
C GLN A 177 -15.63 4.87 7.46
N ARG A 178 -14.97 3.95 6.74
CA ARG A 178 -15.44 3.44 5.45
C ARG A 178 -14.91 2.05 5.17
N CYS A 179 -15.73 1.22 4.56
CA CYS A 179 -15.33 -0.08 4.03
C CYS A 179 -15.51 -0.12 2.51
N TYR A 180 -14.73 -0.96 1.82
CA TYR A 180 -14.83 -1.13 0.37
C TYR A 180 -14.34 -2.50 -0.08
N LEU A 181 -15.04 -3.08 -1.05
CA LEU A 181 -14.63 -4.28 -1.77
C LEU A 181 -14.00 -3.86 -3.10
N ILE A 182 -12.79 -4.36 -3.38
CA ILE A 182 -11.98 -3.93 -4.52
C ILE A 182 -11.73 -5.13 -5.42
N CYS A 183 -12.19 -5.04 -6.66
CA CYS A 183 -11.87 -5.96 -7.73
C CYS A 183 -10.62 -5.49 -8.47
N THR A 184 -9.54 -6.26 -8.46
CA THR A 184 -8.30 -5.93 -9.17
C THR A 184 -8.03 -6.95 -10.26
N PRO A 185 -7.87 -6.55 -11.54
CA PRO A 185 -7.51 -7.48 -12.60
C PRO A 185 -6.08 -8.02 -12.39
N ARG A 186 -5.91 -9.33 -12.54
CA ARG A 186 -4.60 -9.99 -12.59
C ARG A 186 -4.13 -10.01 -14.04
N VAL A 187 -3.17 -9.14 -14.35
CA VAL A 187 -2.65 -8.98 -15.71
C VAL A 187 -1.27 -9.63 -15.83
N VAL A 188 -1.09 -10.47 -16.85
CA VAL A 188 0.19 -11.08 -17.22
C VAL A 188 0.41 -10.85 -18.71
N SER A 189 1.57 -10.30 -19.08
CA SER A 189 1.93 -9.99 -20.47
C SER A 189 0.88 -9.16 -21.24
N GLY A 190 0.17 -8.26 -20.53
CA GLY A 190 -0.87 -7.41 -21.12
C GLY A 190 -2.24 -8.07 -21.24
N LYS A 191 -2.37 -9.37 -20.96
CA LYS A 191 -3.64 -10.10 -20.93
C LYS A 191 -4.18 -10.20 -19.50
N THR A 192 -5.48 -9.99 -19.31
CA THR A 192 -6.14 -10.21 -18.02
C THR A 192 -6.39 -11.71 -17.86
N LEU A 193 -5.73 -12.34 -16.90
CA LEU A 193 -5.88 -13.77 -16.59
C LEU A 193 -7.01 -14.05 -15.58
N GLY A 194 -7.50 -13.03 -14.90
CA GLY A 194 -8.53 -13.17 -13.88
C GLY A 194 -8.61 -11.94 -12.99
N TYR A 195 -9.29 -12.08 -11.86
CA TYR A 195 -9.52 -10.99 -10.92
C TYR A 195 -9.14 -11.41 -9.50
N THR A 196 -8.85 -10.43 -8.66
CA THR A 196 -8.51 -10.64 -7.25
C THR A 196 -9.28 -9.64 -6.43
N TRP A 197 -9.90 -10.13 -5.37
CA TRP A 197 -10.74 -9.34 -4.50
C TRP A 197 -10.00 -8.93 -3.23
N TYR A 198 -10.17 -7.68 -2.83
CA TYR A 198 -9.65 -7.15 -1.59
C TYR A 198 -10.72 -6.39 -0.82
N PHE A 199 -10.86 -6.70 0.46
CA PHE A 199 -11.64 -5.88 1.37
C PHE A 199 -10.74 -4.82 1.99
N GLY A 200 -11.12 -3.56 1.93
CA GLY A 200 -10.36 -2.47 2.51
C GLY A 200 -11.18 -1.64 3.48
N ILE A 201 -10.54 -1.23 4.56
CA ILE A 201 -11.19 -0.59 5.70
C ILE A 201 -10.39 0.66 6.05
N SER A 202 -11.05 1.82 6.04
CA SER A 202 -10.51 3.09 6.51
C SER A 202 -10.84 3.29 7.97
N VAL A 203 -9.82 3.40 8.81
CA VAL A 203 -9.91 3.57 10.25
C VAL A 203 -9.25 4.89 10.64
N ARG A 204 -9.95 5.73 11.40
CA ARG A 204 -9.38 6.89 12.08
C ARG A 204 -8.83 6.43 13.43
N LEU A 205 -7.54 6.66 13.65
CA LEU A 205 -6.91 6.43 14.95
C LEU A 205 -6.94 7.77 15.71
N PRO A 206 -7.64 7.84 16.87
CA PRO A 206 -7.76 9.06 17.65
C PRO A 206 -6.41 9.50 18.22
N ASP A 207 -5.55 8.56 18.64
CA ASP A 207 -4.16 8.82 18.99
C ASP A 207 -3.22 8.15 17.96
N PRO A 208 -2.34 8.93 17.28
CA PRO A 208 -1.36 8.37 16.36
C PRO A 208 -0.26 7.53 17.03
N ASP A 209 -0.11 7.58 18.36
CA ASP A 209 0.79 6.72 19.13
C ASP A 209 0.18 5.35 19.43
N LEU A 210 -1.15 5.17 19.32
CA LEU A 210 -1.83 3.86 19.32
C LEU A 210 -1.50 3.03 18.06
N ARG A 211 -0.57 3.52 17.23
CA ARG A 211 0.37 2.62 16.57
C ARG A 211 1.13 1.88 17.67
N VAL A 212 0.57 0.81 18.22
CA VAL A 212 1.32 -0.13 19.04
C VAL A 212 2.38 -0.74 18.10
N VAL A 213 3.50 -0.03 17.92
CA VAL A 213 4.64 -0.46 17.10
C VAL A 213 5.28 -1.55 17.93
N LYS A 214 4.80 -2.79 17.74
CA LYS A 214 5.34 -3.96 18.43
C LYS A 214 6.83 -4.13 18.10
N ARG A 215 7.22 -3.75 16.87
CA ARG A 215 8.58 -3.90 16.33
C ARG A 215 9.00 -2.67 15.52
N THR A 216 9.97 -1.91 16.04
CA THR A 216 10.61 -0.80 15.32
C THR A 216 11.87 -1.29 14.64
N GLY A 217 11.92 -1.20 13.32
CA GLY A 217 13.13 -1.44 12.53
C GLY A 217 13.99 -0.19 12.39
N ILE A 218 15.28 -0.33 12.62
CA ILE A 218 16.31 0.67 12.31
C ILE A 218 17.22 0.04 11.25
N LEU A 219 17.07 0.51 10.01
CA LEU A 219 17.86 0.06 8.88
C LEU A 219 19.11 0.93 8.74
N THR A 220 20.27 0.29 8.89
CA THR A 220 21.58 0.88 8.67
C THR A 220 22.14 0.37 7.34
N PRO A 221 22.48 1.26 6.40
CA PRO A 221 23.10 0.88 5.13
C PRO A 221 24.56 0.40 5.29
N TYR A 222 24.98 -0.56 4.47
CA TYR A 222 26.36 -1.06 4.41
C TYR A 222 26.84 -1.27 2.96
N TRP A 223 28.16 -1.39 2.79
CA TRP A 223 28.81 -1.85 1.56
C TRP A 223 30.12 -2.59 1.90
N LYS A 224 30.01 -3.55 2.82
CA LYS A 224 31.14 -4.35 3.33
C LYS A 224 31.20 -5.69 2.60
N LEU A 225 32.38 -6.05 2.09
CA LEU A 225 32.62 -7.38 1.54
C LEU A 225 32.96 -8.31 2.69
N GLU A 226 32.19 -9.38 2.86
CA GLU A 226 32.44 -10.40 3.88
C GLU A 226 33.45 -11.45 3.39
N PRO A 227 34.11 -12.21 4.29
CA PRO A 227 35.12 -13.21 3.92
C PRO A 227 34.61 -14.27 2.93
N ASN A 228 33.33 -14.63 3.01
CA ASN A 228 32.68 -15.56 2.09
C ASN A 228 32.41 -14.97 0.68
N GLY A 229 32.85 -13.74 0.41
CA GLY A 229 32.68 -13.03 -0.86
C GLY A 229 31.31 -12.39 -1.07
N SER A 230 30.39 -12.49 -0.11
CA SER A 230 29.10 -11.80 -0.13
C SER A 230 29.24 -10.32 0.23
N LEU A 231 28.37 -9.47 -0.30
CA LEU A 231 28.39 -8.02 -0.05
C LEU A 231 27.26 -7.66 0.91
N LEU A 232 27.59 -7.30 2.15
CA LEU A 232 26.66 -6.75 3.13
C LEU A 232 26.15 -5.39 2.65
N VAL A 233 24.83 -5.28 2.49
CA VAL A 233 24.16 -4.07 1.96
C VAL A 233 23.32 -3.34 3.00
N ALA A 234 22.82 -4.04 4.01
CA ALA A 234 22.08 -3.42 5.10
C ALA A 234 22.09 -4.29 6.35
N SER A 235 21.97 -3.65 7.51
CA SER A 235 21.63 -4.30 8.78
C SER A 235 20.33 -3.70 9.31
N LEU A 236 19.42 -4.54 9.75
CA LEU A 236 18.16 -4.16 10.38
C LEU A 236 18.22 -4.54 11.86
N ARG A 237 18.22 -3.52 12.72
CA ARG A 237 18.01 -3.70 14.15
C ARG A 237 16.52 -3.56 14.45
N ILE A 238 15.91 -4.59 15.01
CA ILE A 238 14.50 -4.61 15.41
C ILE A 238 14.44 -4.44 16.92
N VAL A 239 13.78 -3.38 17.37
CA VAL A 239 13.49 -3.14 18.78
C VAL A 239 12.05 -3.53 19.04
N HIS A 240 11.86 -4.56 19.87
CA HIS A 240 10.55 -5.04 20.29
C HIS A 240 10.04 -4.22 21.49
N GLN A 241 8.72 -4.20 21.68
CA GLN A 241 8.11 -3.50 22.82
C GLN A 241 8.55 -3.98 24.19
N ASN A 242 8.90 -5.26 24.31
CA ASN A 242 9.43 -5.85 25.55
C ASN A 242 10.93 -5.55 25.77
N GLY A 243 11.53 -4.64 25.00
CA GLY A 243 12.94 -4.29 25.07
C GLY A 243 13.89 -5.25 24.36
N LYS A 244 13.40 -6.42 23.90
CA LYS A 244 14.23 -7.36 23.14
C LYS A 244 14.71 -6.71 21.84
N THR A 245 15.99 -6.89 21.54
CA THR A 245 16.59 -6.40 20.30
C THR A 245 17.06 -7.58 19.45
N GLU A 246 16.71 -7.57 18.17
CA GLU A 246 17.18 -8.55 17.18
C GLU A 246 17.91 -7.82 16.06
N THR A 247 18.99 -8.40 15.54
CA THR A 247 19.74 -7.81 14.42
C THR A 247 19.81 -8.79 13.26
N LEU A 248 19.44 -8.32 12.08
CA LEU A 248 19.45 -9.09 10.84
C LEU A 248 20.32 -8.40 9.81
N THR A 249 21.10 -9.18 9.07
CA THR A 249 21.99 -8.67 8.03
C THR A 249 21.55 -9.14 6.66
N TYR A 250 21.59 -8.22 5.69
CA TYR A 250 21.16 -8.47 4.32
C TYR A 250 22.36 -8.37 3.38
N HIS A 251 22.52 -9.42 2.56
CA HIS A 251 23.66 -9.56 1.66
C HIS A 251 23.22 -9.69 0.21
N LEU A 252 24.03 -9.17 -0.70
CA LEU A 252 24.10 -9.69 -2.06
C LEU A 252 25.03 -10.91 -2.05
N PRO A 253 24.69 -11.98 -2.81
CA PRO A 253 25.41 -13.24 -2.75
C PRO A 253 26.85 -13.12 -3.28
N PRO A 254 27.69 -14.13 -3.00
CA PRO A 254 29.08 -14.16 -3.46
C PRO A 254 29.24 -13.86 -4.96
N GLY A 255 30.27 -13.09 -5.29
CA GLY A 255 30.57 -12.70 -6.67
C GLY A 255 29.82 -11.46 -7.17
N ALA A 256 29.03 -10.78 -6.33
CA ALA A 256 28.37 -9.52 -6.66
C ALA A 256 29.36 -8.45 -7.18
N ILE A 257 30.54 -8.33 -6.55
CA ILE A 257 31.59 -7.40 -6.99
C ILE A 257 32.17 -7.79 -8.35
N ARG A 258 32.47 -9.08 -8.56
CA ARG A 258 33.01 -9.57 -9.85
C ARG A 258 32.03 -9.33 -10.99
N ARG A 259 30.76 -9.70 -10.79
CA ARG A 259 29.65 -9.43 -11.73
C ARG A 259 29.51 -7.93 -12.01
N GLY A 260 29.55 -7.12 -10.95
CA GLY A 260 29.52 -5.67 -11.04
C GLY A 260 30.69 -5.12 -11.86
N ARG A 261 31.93 -5.47 -11.54
CA ARG A 261 33.13 -4.99 -12.26
C ARG A 261 33.04 -5.25 -13.76
N ARG A 262 32.67 -6.47 -14.17
CA ARG A 262 32.46 -6.80 -15.60
C ARG A 262 31.36 -5.95 -16.22
N ALA A 263 30.22 -5.83 -15.54
CA ALA A 263 29.08 -5.07 -16.03
C ALA A 263 29.34 -3.56 -16.17
N TYR A 264 30.00 -2.95 -15.18
CA TYR A 264 30.36 -1.54 -15.22
C TYR A 264 31.50 -1.29 -16.22
N GLY A 265 32.51 -2.17 -16.30
CA GLY A 265 33.62 -2.03 -17.24
C GLY A 265 33.17 -2.04 -18.69
N LEU A 266 32.34 -3.02 -19.09
CA LEU A 266 31.81 -3.11 -20.46
C LEU A 266 30.87 -1.95 -20.83
N SER A 267 30.13 -1.42 -19.85
CA SER A 267 29.24 -0.27 -20.07
C SER A 267 30.02 1.04 -20.20
N ILE A 268 31.03 1.26 -19.35
CA ILE A 268 31.90 2.45 -19.42
C ILE A 268 32.71 2.45 -20.73
N ALA A 269 33.17 1.28 -21.17
CA ALA A 269 33.87 1.13 -22.44
C ALA A 269 32.95 1.24 -23.68
N GLY A 270 31.63 1.43 -23.49
CA GLY A 270 30.66 1.52 -24.59
C GLY A 270 30.38 0.21 -25.33
N GLN A 271 30.97 -0.91 -24.89
CA GLN A 271 30.94 -2.20 -25.59
C GLN A 271 29.64 -2.97 -25.36
N ASP A 272 29.10 -2.99 -24.13
CA ASP A 272 27.88 -3.76 -23.83
C ASP A 272 27.09 -3.19 -22.65
N ASN A 273 25.90 -2.64 -22.96
CA ASN A 273 24.94 -2.15 -21.97
C ASN A 273 23.92 -3.23 -21.52
N VAL A 274 23.83 -4.36 -22.21
CA VAL A 274 22.94 -5.48 -21.88
C VAL A 274 23.41 -6.15 -20.59
N VAL A 275 24.72 -6.41 -20.43
CA VAL A 275 25.27 -7.00 -19.20
C VAL A 275 25.06 -6.09 -17.99
N TYR A 276 25.21 -4.77 -18.18
CA TYR A 276 24.88 -3.77 -17.16
C TYR A 276 23.41 -3.80 -16.74
N ARG A 277 22.48 -3.82 -17.71
CA ARG A 277 21.04 -3.93 -17.44
C ARG A 277 20.69 -5.25 -16.74
N LYS A 278 21.29 -6.37 -17.15
CA LYS A 278 21.10 -7.68 -16.52
C LYS A 278 21.56 -7.68 -15.06
N PHE A 279 22.74 -7.12 -14.77
CA PHE A 279 23.25 -6.97 -13.40
C PHE A 279 22.32 -6.11 -12.54
N ASN A 280 21.85 -4.98 -13.07
CA ASN A 280 20.91 -4.11 -12.35
C ASN A 280 19.57 -4.78 -12.06
N ARG A 281 18.99 -5.53 -13.01
CA ARG A 281 17.76 -6.29 -12.79
C ARG A 281 17.94 -7.36 -11.71
N TRP A 282 19.01 -8.14 -11.82
CA TRP A 282 19.37 -9.15 -10.83
C TRP A 282 19.47 -8.56 -9.42
N ARG A 283 20.19 -7.45 -9.25
CA ARG A 283 20.30 -6.74 -7.95
C ARG A 283 18.95 -6.21 -7.47
N ALA A 284 18.15 -5.64 -8.37
CA ALA A 284 16.82 -5.12 -8.05
C ALA A 284 15.88 -6.23 -7.52
N ASP A 285 16.00 -7.45 -8.02
CA ASP A 285 15.21 -8.59 -7.52
C ASP A 285 15.58 -8.98 -6.09
N PHE A 286 16.87 -8.94 -5.73
CA PHE A 286 17.31 -9.11 -4.34
C PHE A 286 16.77 -8.00 -3.43
N TYR A 287 16.84 -6.75 -3.86
CA TYR A 287 16.32 -5.62 -3.07
C TYR A 287 14.82 -5.64 -2.91
N ARG A 288 14.09 -6.14 -3.90
CA ARG A 288 12.65 -6.40 -3.76
C ARG A 288 12.37 -7.43 -2.67
N LYS A 289 13.12 -8.53 -2.64
CA LYS A 289 13.00 -9.58 -1.61
C LYS A 289 13.34 -9.05 -0.21
N ILE A 290 14.45 -8.31 -0.09
CA ILE A 290 14.87 -7.68 1.17
C ILE A 290 13.79 -6.70 1.68
N ALA A 291 13.25 -5.84 0.81
CA ALA A 291 12.20 -4.92 1.20
C ALA A 291 10.92 -5.63 1.67
N VAL A 292 10.56 -6.75 1.05
CA VAL A 292 9.43 -7.58 1.51
C VAL A 292 9.70 -8.17 2.89
N ASP A 293 10.88 -8.76 3.10
CA ASP A 293 11.26 -9.37 4.39
C ASP A 293 11.27 -8.34 5.53
N ILE A 294 11.89 -7.16 5.32
CA ILE A 294 11.93 -6.08 6.33
C ILE A 294 10.50 -5.73 6.78
N PHE A 295 9.59 -5.48 5.84
CA PHE A 295 8.21 -5.08 6.15
C PHE A 295 7.31 -6.23 6.63
N ASN A 296 7.78 -7.48 6.57
CA ASN A 296 7.12 -8.59 7.27
C ASN A 296 7.54 -8.64 8.75
N ARG A 297 8.72 -8.11 9.07
CA ARG A 297 9.31 -8.16 10.41
C ARG A 297 9.05 -6.93 11.25
N VAL A 298 8.84 -5.77 10.64
CA VAL A 298 8.71 -4.49 11.37
C VAL A 298 7.40 -3.77 11.04
N ASP A 299 6.88 -3.07 12.04
CA ASP A 299 5.64 -2.30 11.92
C ASP A 299 5.93 -0.82 11.59
N TYR A 300 7.14 -0.37 11.96
CA TYR A 300 7.72 0.94 11.64
C TYR A 300 9.17 0.78 11.20
N LEU A 301 9.57 1.46 10.13
CA LEU A 301 10.96 1.44 9.65
C LEU A 301 11.56 2.85 9.68
N ARG A 302 12.66 3.00 10.40
CA ARG A 302 13.56 4.15 10.34
C ARG A 302 14.78 3.80 9.49
N VAL A 303 15.07 4.59 8.48
CA VAL A 303 16.23 4.39 7.61
C VAL A 303 17.25 5.48 7.90
N LYS A 304 18.47 5.07 8.27
CA LYS A 304 19.59 6.00 8.39
C LYS A 304 20.04 6.45 6.99
N PRO A 305 20.08 7.76 6.71
CA PRO A 305 20.48 8.25 5.40
C PRO A 305 21.96 7.98 5.16
N ILE A 306 22.34 7.87 3.89
CA ILE A 306 23.74 7.76 3.50
C ILE A 306 24.21 9.19 3.26
N GLN A 307 24.92 9.78 4.21
CA GLN A 307 25.65 11.01 3.92
C GLN A 307 26.83 10.70 3.00
N THR A 308 26.99 11.50 1.96
CA THR A 308 28.22 11.57 1.17
C THR A 308 29.35 12.04 2.11
N GLY A 309 30.43 11.26 2.22
CA GLY A 309 31.58 11.58 3.07
C GLY A 309 31.64 10.86 4.43
N VAL A 310 30.54 10.27 4.91
CA VAL A 310 30.57 9.52 6.19
C VAL A 310 31.20 8.13 5.99
N LYS A 311 32.28 7.86 6.75
CA LYS A 311 32.89 6.53 6.85
C LYS A 311 31.96 5.64 7.68
N VAL A 312 31.32 4.66 7.05
CA VAL A 312 30.65 3.57 7.77
C VAL A 312 31.72 2.56 8.18
N PRO A 313 31.89 2.24 9.48
CA PRO A 313 32.93 1.32 9.96
C PRO A 313 32.91 -0.01 9.21
N GLY A 314 34.09 -0.50 8.84
CA GLY A 314 34.26 -1.78 8.14
C GLY A 314 33.80 -1.80 6.68
N THR A 315 33.41 -0.65 6.09
CA THR A 315 33.00 -0.59 4.67
C THR A 315 34.10 -0.04 3.77
N ASN A 316 34.14 -0.49 2.50
CA ASN A 316 35.10 0.01 1.51
C ASN A 316 34.39 0.92 0.49
N PRO A 317 34.72 2.23 0.41
CA PRO A 317 34.04 3.17 -0.49
C PRO A 317 33.92 2.69 -1.95
N ARG A 318 34.90 1.93 -2.46
CA ARG A 318 34.88 1.36 -3.82
C ARG A 318 33.72 0.39 -4.06
N HIS A 319 33.18 -0.21 -3.00
CA HIS A 319 32.09 -1.18 -3.09
C HIS A 319 30.70 -0.53 -3.09
N ARG A 320 30.60 0.75 -2.71
CA ARG A 320 29.33 1.50 -2.62
C ARG A 320 28.54 1.47 -3.94
N ARG A 321 29.23 1.55 -5.08
CA ARG A 321 28.59 1.48 -6.41
C ARG A 321 27.93 0.14 -6.72
N TYR A 322 28.49 -0.96 -6.20
CA TYR A 322 27.92 -2.29 -6.37
C TYR A 322 26.75 -2.55 -5.42
N ALA A 323 26.75 -1.93 -4.24
CA ALA A 323 25.57 -1.89 -3.38
C ALA A 323 24.45 -1.04 -4.03
N SER A 324 24.67 0.23 -4.39
CA SER A 324 23.62 1.09 -4.99
C SER A 324 22.32 1.11 -4.16
N LEU A 325 22.46 1.57 -2.92
CA LEU A 325 21.40 1.56 -1.91
C LEU A 325 20.20 2.47 -2.25
N SER A 326 20.36 3.40 -3.21
CA SER A 326 19.24 4.16 -3.77
C SER A 326 18.16 3.26 -4.35
N ILE A 327 18.53 2.14 -4.98
CA ILE A 327 17.59 1.15 -5.51
C ILE A 327 16.84 0.46 -4.37
N LEU A 328 17.53 0.09 -3.28
CA LEU A 328 16.90 -0.49 -2.10
C LEU A 328 15.89 0.50 -1.49
N TYR A 329 16.24 1.78 -1.36
CA TYR A 329 15.36 2.81 -0.82
C TYR A 329 14.12 3.03 -1.68
N GLN A 330 14.25 2.96 -3.01
CA GLN A 330 13.09 2.99 -3.91
C GLN A 330 12.13 1.83 -3.64
N PHE A 331 12.64 0.61 -3.48
CA PHE A 331 11.80 -0.55 -3.15
C PHE A 331 11.17 -0.47 -1.77
N LEU A 332 11.89 0.06 -0.78
CA LEU A 332 11.33 0.29 0.56
C LEU A 332 10.18 1.30 0.52
N ARG A 333 10.37 2.45 -0.16
CA ARG A 333 9.30 3.45 -0.34
C ARG A 333 8.10 2.88 -1.09
N TYR A 334 8.34 2.16 -2.19
CA TYR A 334 7.29 1.52 -2.96
C TYR A 334 6.51 0.50 -2.12
N ARG A 335 7.20 -0.35 -1.35
CA ARG A 335 6.57 -1.36 -0.51
C ARG A 335 5.78 -0.72 0.63
N ALA A 336 6.38 0.24 1.34
CA ALA A 336 5.72 0.99 2.42
C ALA A 336 4.41 1.63 1.93
N GLY A 337 4.44 2.33 0.80
CA GLY A 337 3.25 2.94 0.20
C GLY A 337 2.18 1.92 -0.21
N ARG A 338 2.59 0.74 -0.69
CA ARG A 338 1.65 -0.32 -1.09
C ARG A 338 0.93 -0.99 0.09
N ILE A 339 1.61 -1.12 1.24
CA ILE A 339 1.07 -1.81 2.42
C ILE A 339 0.63 -0.86 3.54
N GLY A 340 0.74 0.46 3.33
CA GLY A 340 0.43 1.47 4.35
C GLY A 340 1.37 1.44 5.55
N ALA A 341 2.60 0.95 5.40
CA ALA A 341 3.57 0.93 6.49
C ALA A 341 4.21 2.31 6.69
N ALA A 342 4.55 2.62 7.93
CA ALA A 342 5.24 3.86 8.27
C ALA A 342 6.74 3.70 8.00
N LEU A 343 7.27 4.60 7.17
CA LEU A 343 8.67 4.67 6.78
C LEU A 343 9.16 6.09 7.03
N GLU A 344 10.18 6.23 7.87
CA GLU A 344 10.87 7.49 8.13
C GLU A 344 12.30 7.39 7.61
N ILE A 345 12.74 8.38 6.86
CA ILE A 345 14.16 8.56 6.55
C ILE A 345 14.64 9.64 7.52
N VAL A 346 15.42 9.23 8.51
CA VAL A 346 15.86 10.11 9.59
C VAL A 346 16.80 11.15 9.00
N LYS A 347 16.81 12.38 9.53
CA LYS A 347 17.90 13.31 9.23
C LYS A 347 19.20 12.77 9.85
N PRO A 348 20.36 13.00 9.25
CA PRO A 348 21.61 12.66 9.91
C PRO A 348 21.70 13.43 11.23
N ASP A 349 22.16 12.77 12.29
CA ASP A 349 22.56 13.46 13.51
C ASP A 349 23.75 14.35 13.13
N VAL A 350 23.61 15.68 13.31
CA VAL A 350 24.66 16.68 13.06
C VAL A 350 25.59 16.73 14.25
#